data_AF-A0A845I2U7-F1
#
_entry.id   AF-A0A845I2U7-F1
#
_cell.length_a   1.000
_cell.length_b   1.000
_cell.length_c   1.000
_cell.angle_alpha   90.00
_cell.angle_beta   90.00
_cell.angle_gamma   90.00
#
_symmetry.space_group_name_H-M   'P 1'
#
loop_
_entity.id
_entity.type
_entity.pdbx_description
1 polymer ?
#
loop_
_entity_poly.entity_id
_entity_poly.type
_entity_poly.pdbx_seq_one_letter_code
_entity_poly.pdbx_strand_id
1 'polypeptide(L)'
;MNMPIHFNTLEYARKLGDAGVPPDQAEAQAQALAEVLHDATVTPADLLLLKTDLLARIDILRNEMLAQFGALRTEMQTQIAALRAEMQAEIAALRAEMQAEIAALRAEMRAEIATLRAEMRAEIATLRGEMLAMLGALHKDLQGQINGLRGEVDGLRNEVADLRSQIDNLRNEVNAIRREMEALRNEMHEQLHALRQEINGQLEVLSARTERLEQHSKVLFWLVGSSLLINAVTLCGVATLLART
;
A
#
# COMPACT_ATOMS: atom_id res chain seq x y z
N MET A 1 -3.09 -33.03 113.19
CA MET A 1 -2.52 -33.10 114.55
C MET A 1 -3.67 -33.04 115.51
N ASN A 2 -3.98 -34.18 116.13
CA ASN A 2 -5.01 -34.32 117.14
C ASN A 2 -4.36 -33.91 118.46
N MET A 3 -4.81 -32.82 119.08
CA MET A 3 -4.63 -32.68 120.51
C MET A 3 -6.03 -32.84 121.10
N PRO A 4 -6.52 -34.09 121.27
CA PRO A 4 -7.69 -34.28 122.09
C PRO A 4 -7.25 -33.82 123.47
N ILE A 5 -7.87 -32.77 123.98
CA ILE A 5 -7.66 -32.37 125.37
C ILE A 5 -8.21 -33.56 126.17
N HIS A 6 -7.33 -34.46 126.59
CA HIS A 6 -7.69 -35.65 127.37
C HIS A 6 -8.10 -35.18 128.77
N PHE A 7 -9.37 -34.80 128.89
CA PHE A 7 -9.96 -34.38 130.15
C PHE A 7 -10.51 -35.60 130.87
N ASN A 8 -9.81 -36.04 131.92
CA ASN A 8 -10.24 -37.16 132.75
C ASN A 8 -11.14 -36.64 133.88
N THR A 9 -12.44 -36.71 133.66
CA THR A 9 -13.49 -36.22 134.59
C THR A 9 -13.35 -36.80 135.99
N LEU A 10 -13.01 -38.09 136.11
CA LEU A 10 -12.84 -38.77 137.40
C LEU A 10 -11.61 -38.29 138.17
N GLU A 11 -10.49 -38.08 137.46
CA GLU A 11 -9.27 -37.56 138.08
C GLU A 11 -9.46 -36.10 138.51
N TYR A 12 -10.17 -35.30 137.72
CA TYR A 12 -10.48 -33.91 138.03
C TYR A 12 -11.45 -33.77 139.22
N ALA A 13 -12.50 -34.59 139.27
CA ALA A 13 -13.43 -34.65 140.40
C ALA A 13 -12.74 -35.07 141.71
N ARG A 14 -11.81 -36.03 141.66
CA ARG A 14 -10.99 -36.41 142.83
C ARG A 14 -10.13 -35.25 143.33
N LYS A 15 -9.44 -34.54 142.42
CA LYS A 15 -8.63 -33.36 142.78
C LYS A 15 -9.47 -32.25 143.41
N LEU A 16 -10.72 -32.05 142.98
CA LEU A 16 -11.65 -31.11 143.60
C LEU A 16 -12.13 -31.57 144.98
N GLY A 17 -12.41 -32.87 145.16
CA GLY A 17 -12.76 -33.47 146.45
C GLY A 17 -11.63 -33.38 147.47
N ASP A 18 -10.40 -33.68 147.05
CA ASP A 18 -9.18 -33.53 147.87
C ASP A 18 -8.92 -32.06 148.25
N ALA A 19 -9.39 -31.11 147.44
CA ALA A 19 -9.34 -29.67 147.72
C ALA A 19 -10.50 -29.16 148.60
N GLY A 20 -11.33 -30.07 149.13
CA GLY A 20 -12.40 -29.76 150.08
C GLY A 20 -13.74 -29.38 149.44
N VAL A 21 -13.90 -29.53 148.12
CA VAL A 21 -15.19 -29.36 147.45
C VAL A 21 -16.07 -30.58 147.77
N PRO A 22 -17.31 -30.40 148.24
CA PRO A 22 -18.22 -31.51 148.49
C PRO A 22 -18.35 -32.41 147.26
N PRO A 23 -18.44 -33.75 147.43
CA PRO A 23 -18.39 -34.71 146.33
C PRO A 23 -19.40 -34.39 145.22
N ASP A 24 -20.63 -34.05 145.60
CA ASP A 24 -21.70 -33.68 144.66
C ASP A 24 -21.36 -32.42 143.82
N GLN A 25 -20.62 -31.47 144.40
CA GLN A 25 -20.18 -30.26 143.71
C GLN A 25 -18.94 -30.49 142.86
N ALA A 26 -18.01 -31.34 143.32
CA ALA A 26 -16.80 -31.71 142.59
C ALA A 26 -17.14 -32.47 141.30
N GLU A 27 -18.12 -33.38 141.37
CA GLU A 27 -18.65 -34.11 140.22
C GLU A 27 -19.38 -33.17 139.25
N ALA A 28 -20.24 -32.29 139.76
CA ALA A 28 -20.95 -31.30 138.94
C ALA A 28 -19.99 -30.33 138.20
N GLN A 29 -18.92 -29.86 138.86
CA GLN A 29 -17.91 -29.00 138.23
C GLN A 29 -17.07 -29.74 137.20
N ALA A 30 -16.68 -30.99 137.48
CA ALA A 30 -15.97 -31.83 136.52
C ALA A 30 -16.82 -32.12 135.29
N GLN A 31 -18.11 -32.38 135.48
CA GLN A 31 -19.08 -32.61 134.41
C GLN A 31 -19.28 -31.35 133.57
N ALA A 32 -19.52 -30.19 134.20
CA ALA A 32 -19.71 -28.92 133.51
C ALA A 32 -18.47 -28.51 132.69
N LEU A 33 -17.26 -28.72 133.22
CA LEU A 33 -16.02 -28.43 132.49
C LEU A 33 -15.77 -29.43 131.35
N ALA A 34 -16.10 -30.71 131.54
CA ALA A 34 -16.05 -31.72 130.47
C ALA A 34 -17.02 -31.36 129.33
N GLU A 35 -18.23 -30.87 129.65
CA GLU A 35 -19.22 -30.39 128.68
C GLU A 35 -18.71 -29.18 127.90
N VAL A 36 -18.18 -28.16 128.57
CA VAL A 36 -17.63 -26.95 127.92
C VAL A 36 -16.42 -27.27 127.03
N LEU A 37 -15.52 -28.17 127.49
CA LEU A 37 -14.37 -28.60 126.69
C LEU A 37 -14.76 -29.47 125.51
N HIS A 38 -15.88 -30.19 125.58
CA HIS A 38 -16.43 -30.93 124.45
C HIS A 38 -16.96 -29.96 123.37
N ASP A 39 -17.69 -28.93 123.79
CA ASP A 39 -18.36 -27.95 122.90
C ASP A 39 -17.39 -26.98 122.21
N ALA A 40 -16.27 -26.64 122.86
CA ALA A 40 -15.26 -25.71 122.33
C ALA A 40 -14.23 -26.34 121.38
N THR A 41 -14.33 -27.64 121.08
CA THR A 41 -13.33 -28.36 120.26
C THR A 41 -13.86 -28.69 118.87
N VAL A 42 -13.02 -28.47 117.85
CA VAL A 42 -13.30 -28.96 116.50
C VAL A 42 -13.38 -30.48 116.57
N THR A 43 -14.54 -31.04 116.27
CA THR A 43 -14.73 -32.48 116.30
C THR A 43 -14.08 -33.14 115.08
N PRO A 44 -13.66 -34.42 115.15
CA PRO A 44 -13.24 -35.16 113.96
C PRO A 44 -14.28 -35.18 112.84
N ALA A 45 -15.57 -35.04 113.17
CA ALA A 45 -16.66 -34.94 112.20
C ALA A 45 -16.60 -33.63 111.41
N ASP A 46 -16.34 -32.49 112.06
CA ASP A 46 -16.21 -31.19 111.39
C ASP A 46 -15.02 -31.17 110.41
N LEU A 47 -13.91 -31.80 110.80
CA LEU A 47 -12.72 -31.91 109.94
C LEU A 47 -12.97 -32.85 108.75
N LEU A 48 -13.74 -33.92 108.94
CA LEU A 48 -14.17 -34.81 107.87
C LEU A 48 -15.10 -34.09 106.89
N LEU A 49 -16.03 -33.27 107.40
CA LEU A 49 -16.93 -32.45 106.59
C LEU A 49 -16.13 -31.45 105.74
N LEU A 50 -15.17 -30.75 106.35
CA LEU A 50 -14.30 -29.84 105.63
C LEU A 50 -13.45 -30.55 104.57
N LYS A 51 -12.87 -31.72 104.90
CA LYS A 51 -12.10 -32.53 103.95
C LYS A 51 -12.95 -32.97 102.76
N THR A 52 -14.18 -33.42 103.02
CA THR A 52 -15.10 -33.86 101.96
C THR A 52 -15.55 -32.70 101.08
N ASP A 53 -15.86 -31.52 101.64
CA ASP A 53 -16.17 -30.30 100.87
C ASP A 53 -14.98 -29.85 100.01
N LEU A 54 -13.76 -29.83 100.57
CA LEU A 54 -12.56 -29.47 99.82
C LEU A 54 -12.29 -30.43 98.66
N LEU A 55 -12.44 -31.75 98.89
CA LEU A 55 -12.28 -32.74 97.82
C LEU A 55 -13.34 -32.54 96.74
N ALA A 56 -14.60 -32.31 97.11
CA ALA A 56 -15.66 -32.02 96.14
C ALA A 56 -15.36 -30.77 95.31
N ARG A 57 -14.91 -29.68 95.94
CA ARG A 57 -14.50 -28.45 95.24
C ARG A 57 -13.32 -28.71 94.29
N ILE A 58 -12.31 -29.46 94.71
CA ILE A 58 -11.15 -29.82 93.87
C ILE A 58 -11.61 -30.62 92.64
N ASP A 59 -12.52 -31.57 92.82
CA ASP A 59 -13.04 -32.37 91.71
C ASP A 59 -13.89 -31.54 90.75
N ILE A 60 -14.72 -30.63 91.26
CA ILE A 60 -15.48 -29.66 90.43
C ILE A 60 -14.50 -28.81 89.61
N LEU A 61 -13.50 -28.19 90.25
CA LEU A 61 -12.52 -27.33 89.58
C LEU A 61 -11.71 -28.11 88.53
N ARG A 62 -11.32 -29.35 88.83
CA ARG A 62 -10.63 -30.24 87.89
C ARG A 62 -11.51 -30.53 86.67
N ASN A 63 -12.78 -30.86 86.90
CA ASN A 63 -13.72 -31.16 85.81
C ASN A 63 -14.01 -29.93 84.94
N GLU A 64 -14.17 -28.75 85.55
CA GLU A 64 -14.32 -27.48 84.83
C GLU A 64 -13.10 -27.17 83.97
N MET A 65 -11.89 -27.30 84.52
CA MET A 65 -10.67 -27.11 83.72
C MET A 65 -10.59 -28.09 82.55
N LEU A 66 -10.86 -29.38 82.79
CA LEU A 66 -10.84 -30.38 81.71
C LEU A 66 -11.87 -30.06 80.61
N ALA A 67 -13.06 -29.59 80.99
CA ALA A 67 -14.08 -29.15 80.06
C ALA A 67 -13.62 -27.92 79.26
N GLN A 68 -13.02 -26.91 79.90
CA GLN A 68 -12.49 -25.73 79.23
C GLN A 68 -11.35 -26.08 78.27
N PHE A 69 -10.42 -26.96 78.66
CA PHE A 69 -9.36 -27.45 77.76
C PHE A 69 -9.94 -28.21 76.56
N GLY A 70 -11.00 -29.02 76.77
CA GLY A 70 -11.71 -29.69 75.69
C GLY A 70 -12.39 -28.71 74.74
N ALA A 71 -13.04 -27.68 75.27
CA ALA A 71 -13.69 -26.63 74.49
C ALA A 71 -12.66 -25.85 73.65
N LEU A 72 -11.57 -25.38 74.26
CA LEU A 72 -10.50 -24.67 73.56
C LEU A 72 -9.86 -25.52 72.46
N ARG A 73 -9.59 -26.81 72.73
CA ARG A 73 -9.07 -27.73 71.72
C ARG A 73 -10.01 -27.86 70.53
N THR A 74 -11.31 -27.95 70.80
CA THR A 74 -12.34 -28.06 69.76
C THR A 74 -12.40 -26.78 68.94
N GLU A 75 -12.40 -25.62 69.59
CA GLU A 75 -12.40 -24.31 68.92
C GLU A 75 -11.15 -24.11 68.05
N MET A 76 -9.96 -24.45 68.54
CA MET A 76 -8.74 -24.39 67.73
C MET A 76 -8.82 -25.32 66.52
N GLN A 77 -9.38 -26.53 66.67
CA GLN A 77 -9.57 -27.45 65.55
C GLN A 77 -10.55 -26.92 64.50
N THR A 78 -11.65 -26.29 64.93
CA THR A 78 -12.63 -25.70 64.00
C THR A 78 -12.03 -24.51 63.26
N GLN A 79 -11.30 -23.62 63.95
CA GLN A 79 -10.64 -22.48 63.31
C GLN A 79 -9.57 -22.93 62.30
N ILE A 80 -8.75 -23.94 62.63
CA ILE A 80 -7.77 -24.50 61.69
C ILE A 80 -8.47 -25.11 60.46
N ALA A 81 -9.59 -25.81 60.65
CA ALA A 81 -10.36 -26.37 59.54
C ALA A 81 -10.97 -25.27 58.64
N ALA A 82 -11.52 -24.21 59.25
CA ALA A 82 -12.07 -23.07 58.54
C ALA A 82 -11.00 -22.37 57.69
N LEU A 83 -9.84 -22.05 58.29
CA LEU A 83 -8.73 -21.40 57.58
C LEU A 83 -8.21 -22.26 56.42
N ARG A 84 -8.14 -23.59 56.59
CA ARG A 84 -7.76 -24.50 55.50
C ARG A 84 -8.78 -24.49 54.37
N ALA A 85 -10.07 -24.42 54.68
CA ALA A 85 -11.13 -24.38 53.69
C ALA A 85 -11.11 -23.05 52.92
N GLU A 86 -10.96 -21.92 53.61
CA GLU A 86 -10.82 -20.59 52.99
C GLU A 86 -9.61 -20.55 52.05
N MET A 87 -8.44 -20.99 52.52
CA MET A 87 -7.23 -21.01 51.69
C MET A 87 -7.39 -21.92 50.45
N GLN A 88 -8.08 -23.06 50.57
CA GLN A 88 -8.38 -23.90 49.40
C GLN A 88 -9.34 -23.23 48.43
N ALA A 89 -10.36 -22.52 48.94
CA ALA A 89 -11.31 -21.79 48.12
C ALA A 89 -10.62 -20.64 47.36
N GLU A 90 -9.76 -19.87 48.02
CA GLU A 90 -8.99 -18.79 47.39
C GLU A 90 -8.04 -19.32 46.30
N ILE A 91 -7.33 -20.43 46.56
CA ILE A 91 -6.48 -21.07 45.55
C ILE A 91 -7.31 -21.55 44.35
N ALA A 92 -8.50 -22.09 44.57
CA ALA A 92 -9.40 -22.52 43.50
C ALA A 92 -9.91 -21.33 42.68
N ALA A 93 -10.29 -20.24 43.35
CA ALA A 93 -10.74 -19.00 42.72
C ALA A 93 -9.63 -18.39 41.84
N LEU A 94 -8.41 -18.24 42.38
CA LEU A 94 -7.26 -17.72 41.65
C LEU A 94 -6.92 -18.58 40.41
N ARG A 95 -6.99 -19.90 40.55
CA ARG A 95 -6.80 -20.81 39.41
C ARG A 95 -7.86 -20.64 38.34
N ALA A 96 -9.12 -20.44 38.72
CA ALA A 96 -10.22 -20.22 37.79
C ALA A 96 -10.06 -18.88 37.05
N GLU A 97 -9.72 -17.81 37.79
CA GLU A 97 -9.46 -16.48 37.22
C GLU A 97 -8.31 -16.51 36.22
N MET A 98 -7.17 -17.10 36.59
CA MET A 98 -6.02 -17.23 35.69
C MET A 98 -6.34 -18.04 34.42
N GLN A 99 -7.16 -19.09 34.53
CA GLN A 99 -7.61 -19.84 33.35
C GLN A 99 -8.54 -19.01 32.46
N ALA A 100 -9.42 -18.20 33.06
CA ALA A 100 -10.31 -17.30 32.33
C ALA A 100 -9.52 -16.21 31.59
N GLU A 101 -8.54 -15.60 32.25
CA GLU A 101 -7.66 -14.59 31.62
C GLU A 101 -6.85 -15.18 30.46
N ILE A 102 -6.27 -16.36 30.63
CA ILE A 102 -5.54 -17.06 29.55
C ILE A 102 -6.49 -17.37 28.38
N ALA A 103 -7.73 -17.77 28.65
CA ALA A 103 -8.72 -18.02 27.60
C ALA A 103 -9.11 -16.74 26.86
N ALA A 104 -9.30 -15.64 27.59
CA ALA A 104 -9.61 -14.32 27.05
C ALA A 104 -8.47 -13.82 26.14
N LEU A 105 -7.22 -13.84 26.63
CA LEU A 105 -6.05 -13.42 25.84
C LEU A 105 -5.89 -14.27 24.57
N ARG A 106 -6.12 -15.59 24.65
CA ARG A 106 -6.09 -16.47 23.47
C ARG A 106 -7.21 -16.15 22.48
N ALA A 107 -8.37 -15.70 22.94
CA ALA A 107 -9.47 -15.31 22.06
C ALA A 107 -9.17 -13.98 21.36
N GLU A 108 -8.67 -13.00 22.10
CA GLU A 108 -8.26 -11.69 21.58
C GLU A 108 -7.17 -11.84 20.52
N MET A 109 -6.09 -12.56 20.82
CA MET A 109 -5.00 -12.79 19.86
C MET A 109 -5.49 -13.51 18.59
N ARG A 110 -6.46 -14.43 18.68
CA ARG A 110 -7.06 -15.06 17.50
C ARG A 110 -7.89 -14.08 16.68
N ALA A 111 -8.62 -13.18 17.33
CA ALA A 111 -9.40 -12.14 16.68
C ALA A 111 -8.48 -11.16 15.93
N GLU A 112 -7.41 -10.68 16.58
CA GLU A 112 -6.42 -9.79 15.96
C GLU A 112 -5.76 -10.44 14.73
N ILE A 113 -5.35 -11.70 14.83
CA ILE A 113 -4.78 -12.43 13.68
C ILE A 113 -5.81 -12.56 12.54
N ALA A 114 -7.09 -12.75 12.86
CA ALA A 114 -8.14 -12.83 11.84
C ALA A 114 -8.35 -11.48 11.15
N THR A 115 -8.37 -10.38 11.91
CA THR A 115 -8.45 -9.01 11.40
C THR A 115 -7.27 -8.68 10.49
N LEU A 116 -6.03 -8.91 10.95
CA LEU A 116 -4.83 -8.65 10.15
C LEU A 116 -4.84 -9.45 8.83
N ARG A 117 -5.26 -10.72 8.87
CA ARG A 117 -5.41 -11.53 7.66
C ARG A 117 -6.47 -11.00 6.70
N ALA A 118 -7.55 -10.40 7.22
CA ALA A 118 -8.58 -9.79 6.39
C ALA A 118 -8.08 -8.51 5.73
N GLU A 119 -7.40 -7.65 6.49
CA GLU A 119 -6.78 -6.41 6.00
C GLU A 119 -5.75 -6.69 4.90
N MET A 120 -4.80 -7.61 5.14
CA MET A 120 -3.81 -8.00 4.13
C MET A 120 -4.45 -8.53 2.83
N ARG A 121 -5.55 -9.28 2.93
CA ARG A 121 -6.27 -9.77 1.73
C ARG A 121 -6.94 -8.61 0.98
N ALA A 122 -7.50 -7.65 1.69
CA ALA A 122 -8.11 -6.46 1.08
C ALA A 122 -7.04 -5.62 0.37
N GLU A 123 -5.89 -5.37 1.00
CA GLU A 123 -4.77 -4.63 0.38
C GLU A 123 -4.26 -5.32 -0.88
N ILE A 124 -4.07 -6.65 -0.85
CA ILE A 124 -3.67 -7.42 -2.04
C ILE A 124 -4.72 -7.32 -3.16
N ALA A 125 -6.00 -7.33 -2.83
CA ALA A 125 -7.07 -7.17 -3.82
C ALA A 125 -7.04 -5.77 -4.45
N THR A 126 -6.84 -4.73 -3.64
CA THR A 126 -6.70 -3.34 -4.10
C THR A 126 -5.50 -3.19 -5.04
N LEU A 127 -4.31 -3.64 -4.63
CA LEU A 127 -3.10 -3.58 -5.45
C LEU A 127 -3.25 -4.32 -6.78
N ARG A 128 -3.92 -5.48 -6.79
CA ARG A 128 -4.24 -6.21 -8.03
C ARG A 128 -5.17 -5.41 -8.94
N GLY A 129 -6.19 -4.76 -8.37
CA GLY A 129 -7.10 -3.89 -9.10
C GLY A 129 -6.39 -2.70 -9.74
N GLU A 130 -5.55 -2.01 -8.98
CA GLU A 130 -4.75 -0.87 -9.47
C GLU A 130 -3.79 -1.29 -10.59
N MET A 131 -3.10 -2.42 -10.43
CA MET A 131 -2.20 -2.94 -11.45
C MET A 131 -2.93 -3.28 -12.75
N LEU A 132 -4.11 -3.93 -12.68
CA LEU A 132 -4.93 -4.22 -13.86
C LEU A 132 -5.43 -2.94 -14.54
N ALA A 133 -5.84 -1.94 -13.77
CA ALA A 133 -6.27 -0.65 -14.30
C ALA A 133 -5.11 0.06 -15.02
N MET A 134 -3.92 0.06 -14.43
CA MET A 134 -2.72 0.67 -15.04
C MET A 134 -2.33 -0.05 -16.33
N LEU A 135 -2.34 -1.39 -16.35
CA LEU A 135 -2.09 -2.17 -17.57
C LEU A 135 -3.12 -1.87 -18.66
N GLY A 136 -4.40 -1.78 -18.30
CA GLY A 136 -5.46 -1.41 -19.23
C GLY A 136 -5.29 -0.01 -19.81
N ALA A 137 -4.92 0.96 -18.97
CA ALA A 137 -4.66 2.34 -19.40
C ALA A 137 -3.45 2.39 -20.37
N LEU A 138 -2.35 1.73 -20.02
CA LEU A 138 -1.16 1.66 -20.88
C LEU A 138 -1.46 1.00 -22.23
N HIS A 139 -2.22 -0.11 -22.22
CA HIS A 139 -2.62 -0.79 -23.45
C HIS A 139 -3.44 0.12 -24.37
N LYS A 140 -4.42 0.83 -23.79
CA LYS A 140 -5.27 1.76 -24.54
C LYS A 140 -4.46 2.93 -25.11
N ASP A 141 -3.52 3.47 -24.34
CA ASP A 141 -2.65 4.56 -24.79
C ASP A 141 -1.76 4.12 -25.96
N LEU A 142 -1.07 2.99 -25.83
CA LEU A 142 -0.25 2.42 -26.90
C LEU A 142 -1.07 2.12 -28.17
N GLN A 143 -2.28 1.57 -28.01
CA GLN A 143 -3.17 1.34 -29.15
C GLN A 143 -3.60 2.65 -29.82
N GLY A 144 -3.85 3.71 -29.04
CA GLY A 144 -4.09 5.06 -29.54
C GLY A 144 -2.92 5.61 -30.35
N GLN A 145 -1.70 5.50 -29.81
CA GLN A 145 -0.48 5.93 -30.50
C GLN A 145 -0.26 5.18 -31.82
N ILE A 146 -0.45 3.85 -31.83
CA ILE A 146 -0.33 3.02 -33.04
C ILE A 146 -1.34 3.48 -34.11
N ASN A 147 -2.59 3.72 -33.72
CA ASN A 147 -3.62 4.19 -34.65
C ASN A 147 -3.29 5.58 -35.19
N GLY A 148 -2.77 6.48 -34.35
CA GLY A 148 -2.30 7.80 -34.76
C GLY A 148 -1.19 7.72 -35.81
N LEU A 149 -0.12 6.97 -35.51
CA LEU A 149 1.00 6.76 -36.44
C LEU A 149 0.55 6.12 -37.75
N ARG A 150 -0.40 5.18 -37.71
CA ARG A 150 -0.96 4.58 -38.92
C ARG A 150 -1.70 5.62 -39.78
N GLY A 151 -2.47 6.49 -39.14
CA GLY A 151 -3.13 7.62 -39.81
C GLY A 151 -2.14 8.58 -40.47
N GLU A 152 -1.06 8.93 -39.77
CA GLU A 152 0.01 9.77 -40.32
C GLU A 152 0.68 9.13 -41.55
N VAL A 153 1.00 7.83 -41.48
CA VAL A 153 1.58 7.08 -42.60
C VAL A 153 0.64 7.04 -43.81
N ASP A 154 -0.66 6.82 -43.59
CA ASP A 154 -1.64 6.82 -44.66
C ASP A 154 -1.82 8.23 -45.26
N GLY A 155 -1.76 9.29 -44.45
CA GLY A 155 -1.73 10.68 -44.91
C GLY A 155 -0.52 10.96 -45.81
N LEU A 156 0.68 10.63 -45.36
CA LEU A 156 1.91 10.80 -46.14
C LEU A 156 1.89 10.00 -47.45
N ARG A 157 1.29 8.80 -47.46
CA ARG A 157 1.13 8.00 -48.68
C ARG A 157 0.26 8.71 -49.71
N ASN A 158 -0.83 9.34 -49.27
CA ASN A 158 -1.72 10.10 -50.16
C ASN A 158 -1.00 11.33 -50.72
N GLU A 159 -0.28 12.10 -49.88
CA GLU A 159 0.51 13.24 -50.34
C GLU A 159 1.56 12.84 -51.40
N VAL A 160 2.27 11.72 -51.18
CA VAL A 160 3.23 11.18 -52.15
C VAL A 160 2.54 10.76 -53.46
N ALA A 161 1.34 10.19 -53.41
CA ALA A 161 0.58 9.83 -54.59
C ALA A 161 0.15 11.07 -55.41
N ASP A 162 -0.33 12.11 -54.72
CA ASP A 162 -0.71 13.38 -55.34
C ASP A 162 0.50 14.07 -55.99
N LEU A 163 1.63 14.14 -55.28
CA LEU A 163 2.87 14.70 -55.84
C LEU A 163 3.34 13.93 -57.08
N ARG A 164 3.23 12.60 -57.10
CA ARG A 164 3.55 11.79 -58.29
C ARG A 164 2.65 12.15 -59.47
N SER A 165 1.35 12.28 -59.24
CA SER A 165 0.38 12.70 -60.28
C SER A 165 0.72 14.09 -60.84
N GLN A 166 1.05 15.05 -59.97
CA GLN A 166 1.49 16.39 -60.38
C GLN A 166 2.76 16.35 -61.24
N ILE A 167 3.75 15.55 -60.85
CA ILE A 167 4.99 15.37 -61.62
C ILE A 167 4.69 14.81 -63.01
N ASP A 168 3.81 13.82 -63.13
CA ASP A 168 3.45 13.21 -64.42
C ASP A 168 2.69 14.21 -65.32
N ASN A 169 1.80 15.03 -64.75
CA ASN A 169 1.14 16.11 -65.49
C ASN A 169 2.15 17.14 -66.02
N LEU A 170 3.06 17.63 -65.17
CA LEU A 170 4.10 18.57 -65.59
C LEU A 170 5.01 17.98 -66.67
N ARG A 171 5.37 16.68 -66.57
CA ARG A 171 6.12 15.99 -67.63
C ARG A 171 5.37 15.98 -68.95
N ASN A 172 4.06 15.75 -68.92
CA ASN A 172 3.23 15.77 -70.13
C ASN A 172 3.16 17.17 -70.74
N GLU A 173 2.99 18.21 -69.93
CA GLU A 173 3.01 19.62 -70.37
C GLU A 173 4.35 19.99 -71.02
N VAL A 174 5.49 19.66 -70.37
CA VAL A 174 6.83 19.91 -70.93
C VAL A 174 7.02 19.18 -72.26
N ASN A 175 6.57 17.93 -72.38
CA ASN A 175 6.63 17.18 -73.63
C ASN A 175 5.77 17.80 -74.73
N ALA A 176 4.58 18.33 -74.39
CA ALA A 176 3.73 19.04 -75.32
C ALA A 176 4.39 20.32 -75.84
N ILE A 177 4.89 21.17 -74.93
CA ILE A 177 5.62 22.40 -75.27
C ILE A 177 6.83 22.09 -76.17
N ARG A 178 7.57 21.01 -75.87
CA ARG A 178 8.70 20.59 -76.69
C ARG A 178 8.28 20.25 -78.13
N ARG A 179 7.17 19.53 -78.32
CA ARG A 179 6.62 19.23 -79.65
C ARG A 179 6.16 20.49 -80.38
N GLU A 180 5.50 21.41 -79.68
CA GLU A 180 5.09 22.70 -80.25
C GLU A 180 6.30 23.53 -80.71
N MET A 181 7.37 23.58 -79.92
CA MET A 181 8.62 24.25 -80.32
C MET A 181 9.29 23.57 -81.51
N GLU A 182 9.31 22.23 -81.58
CA GLU A 182 9.84 21.48 -82.72
C GLU A 182 9.01 21.75 -83.99
N ALA A 183 7.68 21.79 -83.87
CA ALA A 183 6.78 22.12 -84.97
C ALA A 183 7.01 23.56 -85.47
N LEU A 184 7.03 24.55 -84.56
CA LEU A 184 7.29 25.95 -84.90
C LEU A 184 8.66 26.13 -85.56
N ARG A 185 9.69 25.43 -85.03
CA ARG A 185 11.02 25.44 -85.63
C ARG A 185 10.97 24.89 -87.06
N ASN A 186 10.33 23.76 -87.31
CA ASN A 186 10.23 23.18 -88.64
C ASN A 186 9.47 24.12 -89.61
N GLU A 187 8.36 24.70 -89.17
CA GLU A 187 7.60 25.67 -89.96
C GLU A 187 8.46 26.89 -90.36
N MET A 188 9.21 27.44 -89.41
CA MET A 188 10.15 28.54 -89.69
C MET A 188 11.24 28.14 -90.71
N HIS A 189 11.79 26.92 -90.60
CA HIS A 189 12.78 26.42 -91.57
C HIS A 189 12.17 26.28 -92.97
N GLU A 190 10.95 25.73 -93.07
CA GLU A 190 10.22 25.61 -94.35
C GLU A 190 9.94 26.99 -94.95
N GLN A 191 9.45 27.95 -94.16
CA GLN A 191 9.19 29.32 -94.63
C GLN A 191 10.48 30.00 -95.13
N LEU A 192 11.61 29.85 -94.42
CA LEU A 192 12.90 30.38 -94.86
C LEU A 192 13.40 29.71 -96.14
N HIS A 193 13.24 28.38 -96.25
CA HIS A 193 13.58 27.64 -97.47
C HIS A 193 12.75 28.09 -98.66
N ALA A 194 11.43 28.24 -98.49
CA ALA A 194 10.52 28.74 -99.52
C ALA A 194 10.90 30.17 -99.96
N LEU A 195 11.15 31.09 -99.01
CA LEU A 195 11.57 32.45 -99.32
C LEU A 195 12.90 32.48 -100.09
N ARG A 196 13.87 31.65 -99.69
CA ARG A 196 15.16 31.53 -100.39
C ARG A 196 14.98 31.01 -101.81
N GLN A 197 14.13 30.01 -102.03
CA GLN A 197 13.82 29.50 -103.38
C GLN A 197 13.17 30.59 -104.24
N GLU A 198 12.21 31.34 -103.71
CA GLU A 198 11.57 32.45 -104.41
C GLU A 198 12.58 33.53 -104.81
N ILE A 199 13.44 33.98 -103.88
CA ILE A 199 14.49 34.96 -104.17
C ILE A 199 15.45 34.45 -105.25
N ASN A 200 15.88 33.19 -105.16
CA ASN A 200 16.75 32.59 -106.17
C ASN A 200 16.07 32.53 -107.54
N GLY A 201 14.80 32.14 -107.61
CA GLY A 201 14.02 32.15 -108.84
C GLY A 201 13.88 33.56 -109.43
N GLN A 202 13.64 34.57 -108.59
CA GLN A 202 13.61 35.98 -109.01
C GLN A 202 14.98 36.45 -109.53
N LEU A 203 16.08 36.06 -108.90
CA LEU A 203 17.44 36.37 -109.34
C LEU A 203 17.77 35.71 -110.69
N GLU A 204 17.36 34.45 -110.92
CA GLU A 204 17.50 33.78 -112.21
C GLU A 204 16.69 34.46 -113.32
N VAL A 205 15.46 34.89 -113.02
CA VAL A 205 14.65 35.67 -113.97
C VAL A 205 15.32 37.01 -114.28
N LEU A 206 15.86 37.70 -113.27
CA LEU A 206 16.59 38.96 -113.46
C LEU A 206 17.88 38.77 -114.27
N SER A 207 18.67 37.74 -113.99
CA SER A 207 19.91 37.45 -114.72
C SER A 207 19.62 37.13 -116.19
N ALA A 208 18.59 36.32 -116.46
CA ALA A 208 18.14 36.03 -117.82
C ALA A 208 17.63 37.28 -118.55
N ARG A 209 17.02 38.24 -117.84
CA ARG A 209 16.66 39.56 -118.40
C ARG A 209 17.90 40.40 -118.71
N THR A 210 18.88 40.46 -117.80
CA THR A 210 20.13 41.20 -118.04
C THR A 210 20.94 40.64 -119.19
N GLU A 211 21.01 39.30 -119.33
CA GLU A 211 21.71 38.65 -120.45
C GLU A 211 21.00 38.94 -121.78
N ARG A 212 19.66 38.89 -121.81
CA ARG A 212 18.88 39.31 -122.98
C ARG A 212 19.14 40.77 -123.36
N LEU A 213 19.18 41.68 -122.39
CA LEU A 213 19.52 43.08 -122.62
C LEU A 213 20.95 43.26 -123.13
N GLU A 214 21.92 42.49 -122.61
CA GLU A 214 23.30 42.52 -123.09
C GLU A 214 23.41 41.97 -124.53
N GLN A 215 22.73 40.87 -124.85
CA GLN A 215 22.64 40.35 -126.22
C GLN A 215 22.00 41.38 -127.16
N HIS A 216 20.89 42.00 -126.74
CA HIS A 216 20.26 43.08 -127.50
C HIS A 216 21.22 44.26 -127.70
N SER A 217 21.98 44.65 -126.67
CA SER A 217 23.00 45.70 -126.75
C SER A 217 24.13 45.33 -127.71
N LYS A 218 24.65 44.10 -127.67
CA LYS A 218 25.65 43.58 -128.62
C LYS A 218 25.15 43.63 -130.06
N VAL A 219 23.91 43.22 -130.30
CA VAL A 219 23.27 43.30 -131.63
C VAL A 219 23.14 44.76 -132.08
N LEU A 220 22.67 45.65 -131.21
CA LEU A 220 22.60 47.09 -131.50
C LEU A 220 23.98 47.68 -131.78
N PHE A 221 25.01 47.33 -131.01
CA PHE A 221 26.39 47.76 -131.23
C PHE A 221 26.93 47.27 -132.58
N TRP A 222 26.66 46.02 -132.95
CA TRP A 222 26.99 45.47 -134.27
C TRP A 222 26.26 46.21 -135.40
N LEU A 223 24.97 46.49 -135.22
CA LEU A 223 24.16 47.24 -136.20
C LEU A 223 24.68 48.67 -136.36
N VAL A 224 24.92 49.39 -135.27
CA VAL A 224 25.48 50.75 -135.28
C VAL A 224 26.90 50.76 -135.87
N GLY A 225 27.76 49.83 -135.47
CA GLY A 225 29.12 49.67 -135.99
C GLY A 225 29.14 49.37 -137.50
N SER A 226 28.28 48.46 -137.96
CA SER A 226 28.12 48.15 -139.39
C SER A 226 27.59 49.35 -140.18
N SER A 227 26.64 50.12 -139.64
CA SER A 227 26.14 51.36 -140.24
C SER A 227 27.23 52.43 -140.36
N LEU A 228 28.05 52.62 -139.32
CA LEU A 228 29.22 53.51 -139.36
C LEU A 228 30.28 53.04 -140.38
N LEU A 229 30.55 51.73 -140.48
CA LEU A 229 31.45 51.15 -141.48
C LEU A 229 30.91 51.32 -142.90
N ILE A 230 29.63 51.07 -143.13
CA ILE A 230 28.97 51.29 -144.43
C ILE A 230 29.07 52.77 -144.80
N ASN A 231 28.78 53.69 -143.87
CA ASN A 231 28.94 55.13 -144.08
C ASN A 231 30.39 55.53 -144.37
N ALA A 232 31.38 54.93 -143.69
CA ALA A 232 32.79 55.18 -143.96
C ALA A 232 33.23 54.66 -145.34
N VAL A 233 32.76 53.47 -145.76
CA VAL A 233 33.03 52.88 -147.08
C VAL A 233 32.35 53.67 -148.20
N THR A 234 31.12 54.13 -148.02
CA THR A 234 30.45 54.99 -149.01
C THR A 234 31.16 56.33 -149.14
N LEU A 235 31.60 56.95 -148.04
CA LEU A 235 32.46 58.15 -148.07
C LEU A 235 33.78 57.90 -148.81
N CYS A 236 34.42 56.75 -148.60
CA CYS A 236 35.68 56.40 -149.27
C CYS A 236 35.49 56.05 -150.76
N GLY A 237 34.37 55.40 -151.11
CA GLY A 237 33.96 55.11 -152.48
C GLY A 237 33.62 56.39 -153.27
N VAL A 238 32.95 57.35 -152.64
CA VAL A 238 32.70 58.68 -153.21
C VAL A 238 34.02 59.44 -153.41
N ALA A 239 34.96 59.36 -152.46
CA ALA A 239 36.28 59.99 -152.59
C ALA A 239 37.12 59.39 -153.74
N THR A 240 37.02 58.08 -154.01
CA THR A 240 37.74 57.42 -155.10
C THR A 240 37.08 57.59 -156.46
N LEU A 241 35.75 57.73 -156.53
CA LEU A 241 35.04 58.07 -157.78
C LEU A 241 35.32 59.52 -158.22
N LEU A 242 35.46 60.45 -157.27
CA LEU A 242 35.79 61.85 -157.52
C LEU A 242 37.25 62.09 -157.96
N ALA A 243 38.16 61.14 -157.72
CA ALA A 243 39.56 61.26 -158.15
C ALA A 243 39.83 60.70 -159.55
N ARG A 244 38.80 60.15 -160.23
CA ARG A 244 38.88 59.60 -161.59
C ARG A 244 38.35 60.55 -162.68
N THR A 245 38.11 61.80 -162.32
CA THR A 245 37.92 62.95 -163.21
C THR A 245 39.17 63.81 -163.22
#